data_AF-A0A8J2WXB6-F1
#
_entry.id   AF-A0A8J2WXB6-F1
#
_cell.length_a   1.000
_cell.length_b   1.000
_cell.length_c   1.000
_cell.angle_alpha   90.00
_cell.angle_beta   90.00
_cell.angle_gamma   90.00
#
_symmetry.space_group_name_H-M   'P 1'
#
loop_
_entity.id
_entity.type
_entity.pdbx_description
1 polymer ?
#
loop_
_entity_poly.entity_id
_entity_poly.type
_entity_poly.pdbx_seq_one_letter_code
_entity_poly.pdbx_strand_id
1 'polypeptide(L)'
;MEHSKALRILALFLCPATLLLGHILGLLYPVPSWIDKDDWINTFFVKKGWFWTSVVMWWCAFRYKGWNKHISLRYFVLSVWWFVFTQAAWFHTAPIMDLIFTATGGLCGFDVLDTNGNLNQKFHDSDVRRTKSLDKIHTLLKKFQLTTEDEFLSNLADHSLKSIRRLMGLNNGDGRDGEPPVSPSELNIFIHDTIHSLGGLGSSAACRAAGGQWTGGHDPSGHIFLNTLMIMLLLGECDFFENLAWPRIKRQGCKLSNYFTDLLDNSPLLNVLQRRPQTTYDVFWELFARPALKCLGDLVNFSLLSVRYVVWENPVFLLFAFVFLWWYSFLMTTLVFHTLSEQLSGLLCAYVVSGGLYLLTIKNSAKRRLV
;
A
#
# COMPACT_ATOMS: atom_id res chain seq x y z
N MET A 1 -8.68 -22.74 23.78
CA MET A 1 -7.96 -23.73 22.95
C MET A 1 -8.59 -23.96 21.58
N GLU A 2 -9.92 -23.93 21.42
CA GLU A 2 -10.58 -24.01 20.10
C GLU A 2 -10.39 -22.75 19.25
N HIS A 3 -10.45 -21.57 19.88
CA HIS A 3 -10.20 -20.27 19.24
C HIS A 3 -8.88 -20.22 18.44
N SER A 4 -7.82 -20.81 19.01
CA SER A 4 -6.49 -20.94 18.40
C SER A 4 -6.48 -21.69 17.07
N LYS A 5 -7.29 -22.76 16.96
CA LYS A 5 -7.39 -23.52 15.70
C LYS A 5 -8.19 -22.74 14.67
N ALA A 6 -9.29 -22.11 15.09
CA ALA A 6 -10.15 -21.33 14.20
C ALA A 6 -9.37 -20.19 13.53
N LEU A 7 -8.53 -19.48 14.29
CA LEU A 7 -7.80 -18.32 13.78
C LEU A 7 -6.67 -18.71 12.80
N ARG A 8 -6.05 -19.87 13.00
CA ARG A 8 -5.06 -20.43 12.05
C ARG A 8 -5.70 -20.93 10.76
N ILE A 9 -6.89 -21.53 10.87
CA ILE A 9 -7.69 -21.92 9.70
C ILE A 9 -8.14 -20.64 8.96
N LEU A 10 -8.62 -19.63 9.68
CA LEU A 10 -8.97 -18.33 9.11
C LEU A 10 -7.80 -17.72 8.34
N ALA A 11 -6.58 -17.74 8.90
CA ALA A 11 -5.39 -17.24 8.21
C ALA A 11 -5.14 -17.93 6.85
N LEU A 12 -5.45 -19.23 6.73
CA LEU A 12 -5.27 -20.00 5.50
C LEU A 12 -6.38 -19.77 4.47
N PHE A 13 -7.61 -19.45 4.90
CA PHE A 13 -8.76 -19.37 4.01
C PHE A 13 -9.25 -17.94 3.73
N LEU A 14 -8.91 -16.95 4.57
CA LEU A 14 -9.40 -15.59 4.43
C LEU A 14 -9.04 -14.96 3.08
N CYS A 15 -7.81 -15.11 2.61
CA CYS A 15 -7.38 -14.51 1.34
C CYS A 15 -8.04 -15.17 0.11
N PRO A 16 -8.07 -16.51 -0.03
CA PRO A 16 -8.81 -17.19 -1.10
C PRO A 16 -10.31 -16.89 -1.08
N ALA A 17 -10.93 -16.88 0.10
CA ALA A 17 -12.34 -16.53 0.24
C ALA A 17 -12.61 -15.07 -0.16
N THR A 18 -11.70 -14.15 0.19
CA THR A 18 -11.80 -12.74 -0.21
C THR A 18 -11.62 -12.57 -1.72
N LEU A 19 -10.72 -13.33 -2.34
CA LEU A 19 -10.56 -13.32 -3.80
C LEU A 19 -11.85 -13.76 -4.51
N LEU A 20 -12.48 -14.83 -4.04
CA LEU A 20 -13.77 -15.30 -4.57
C LEU A 20 -14.87 -14.27 -4.33
N LEU A 21 -14.97 -13.73 -3.11
CA LEU A 21 -15.95 -12.71 -2.75
C LEU A 21 -15.79 -11.46 -3.63
N GLY A 22 -14.57 -10.99 -3.85
CA GLY A 22 -14.28 -9.83 -4.69
C GLY A 22 -14.77 -10.03 -6.13
N HIS A 23 -14.54 -11.20 -6.72
CA HIS A 23 -15.05 -11.50 -8.07
C HIS A 23 -16.57 -11.58 -8.12
N ILE A 24 -17.20 -12.21 -7.12
CA ILE A 24 -18.66 -12.26 -7.04
C ILE A 24 -19.22 -10.83 -6.94
N LEU A 25 -18.65 -10.00 -6.06
CA LEU A 25 -19.09 -8.61 -5.90
C LEU A 25 -18.85 -7.78 -7.17
N GLY A 26 -17.74 -7.97 -7.87
CA GLY A 26 -17.45 -7.29 -9.15
C GLY A 26 -18.40 -7.69 -10.29
N LEU A 27 -19.00 -8.88 -10.22
CA LEU A 27 -20.07 -9.29 -11.14
C LEU A 27 -21.43 -8.67 -10.76
N LEU A 28 -21.66 -8.41 -9.48
CA LEU A 28 -22.94 -7.90 -8.96
C LEU A 28 -23.03 -6.38 -8.96
N TYR A 29 -21.89 -5.69 -8.80
CA TYR A 29 -21.83 -4.24 -8.65
C TYR A 29 -20.81 -3.62 -9.60
N PRO A 30 -21.16 -2.51 -10.29
CA PRO A 30 -20.19 -1.79 -11.11
C PRO A 30 -19.07 -1.22 -10.24
N VAL A 31 -17.86 -1.20 -10.78
CA VAL A 31 -16.67 -0.68 -10.09
C VAL A 31 -16.90 0.78 -9.68
N PRO A 32 -16.71 1.14 -8.39
CA PRO A 32 -16.96 2.50 -7.95
C PRO A 32 -15.96 3.49 -8.56
N SER A 33 -16.45 4.55 -9.20
CA SER A 33 -15.64 5.55 -9.90
C SER A 33 -14.91 6.56 -9.00
N TRP A 34 -15.22 6.58 -7.69
CA TRP A 34 -14.68 7.52 -6.70
C TRP A 34 -13.42 7.02 -5.98
N ILE A 35 -12.86 5.89 -6.40
CA ILE A 35 -11.68 5.31 -5.77
C ILE A 35 -10.43 5.99 -6.34
N ASP A 36 -9.91 6.94 -5.57
CA ASP A 36 -8.63 7.58 -5.87
C ASP A 36 -7.47 6.64 -5.53
N LYS A 37 -6.64 6.34 -6.53
CA LYS A 37 -5.47 5.46 -6.41
C LYS A 37 -4.35 6.07 -5.57
N ASP A 38 -4.34 7.39 -5.38
CA ASP A 38 -3.25 8.10 -4.69
C ASP A 38 -3.68 8.77 -3.38
N ASP A 39 -4.85 8.39 -2.85
CA ASP A 39 -5.33 8.86 -1.55
C ASP A 39 -4.31 8.62 -0.41
N TRP A 40 -4.39 9.45 0.62
CA TRP A 40 -3.43 9.48 1.73
C TRP A 40 -3.34 8.13 2.45
N ILE A 41 -4.46 7.38 2.55
CA ILE A 41 -4.49 6.03 3.14
C ILE A 41 -3.61 5.09 2.32
N ASN A 42 -3.74 5.11 1.00
CA ASN A 42 -2.94 4.24 0.12
C ASN A 42 -1.46 4.60 0.22
N THR A 43 -1.15 5.90 0.17
CA THR A 43 0.24 6.38 0.13
C THR A 43 0.97 6.20 1.47
N PHE A 44 0.30 6.40 2.60
CA PHE A 44 0.92 6.30 3.91
C PHE A 44 0.92 4.88 4.50
N PHE A 45 -0.18 4.14 4.35
CA PHE A 45 -0.30 2.80 4.91
C PHE A 45 -0.01 1.71 3.90
N VAL A 46 -0.77 1.62 2.81
CA VAL A 46 -0.75 0.47 1.89
C VAL A 46 0.60 0.36 1.16
N LYS A 47 1.12 1.46 0.59
CA LYS A 47 2.44 1.48 -0.07
C LYS A 47 3.60 1.14 0.89
N LYS A 48 3.39 1.31 2.21
CA LYS A 48 4.36 0.97 3.27
C LYS A 48 3.86 -0.16 4.17
N GLY A 49 3.04 -1.07 3.64
CA GLY A 49 2.30 -2.04 4.46
C GLY A 49 3.18 -2.95 5.32
N TRP A 50 4.31 -3.43 4.78
CA TRP A 50 5.23 -4.30 5.51
C TRP A 50 5.83 -3.62 6.74
N PHE A 51 6.15 -2.32 6.63
CA PHE A 51 6.65 -1.52 7.74
C PHE A 51 5.62 -1.46 8.88
N TRP A 52 4.37 -1.08 8.58
CA TRP A 52 3.32 -0.99 9.58
C TRP A 52 2.97 -2.33 10.22
N THR A 53 2.94 -3.40 9.41
CA THR A 53 2.76 -4.78 9.89
C THR A 53 3.86 -5.16 10.87
N SER A 54 5.11 -4.82 10.56
CA SER A 54 6.25 -5.03 11.44
C SER A 54 6.11 -4.26 12.75
N VAL A 55 5.80 -2.95 12.66
CA VAL A 55 5.62 -2.07 13.83
C VAL A 55 4.59 -2.65 14.79
N VAL A 56 3.40 -2.99 14.30
CA VAL A 56 2.28 -3.47 15.13
C VAL A 56 2.58 -4.84 15.74
N MET A 57 3.18 -5.75 14.97
CA MET A 57 3.58 -7.07 15.46
C MET A 57 4.62 -6.95 16.58
N TRP A 58 5.70 -6.19 16.36
CA TRP A 58 6.76 -6.01 17.35
C TRP A 58 6.29 -5.21 18.56
N TRP A 59 5.38 -4.26 18.35
CA TRP A 59 4.73 -3.53 19.43
C TRP A 59 3.93 -4.47 20.33
N CYS A 60 3.13 -5.37 19.77
CA CYS A 60 2.44 -6.42 20.55
C CYS A 60 3.45 -7.32 21.28
N ALA A 61 4.50 -7.77 20.61
CA ALA A 61 5.54 -8.61 21.22
C ALA A 61 6.22 -7.92 22.41
N PHE A 62 6.57 -6.64 22.27
CA PHE A 62 7.16 -5.82 23.33
C PHE A 62 6.20 -5.64 24.52
N ARG A 63 4.96 -5.22 24.26
CA ARG A 63 3.99 -4.88 25.32
C ARG A 63 3.48 -6.10 26.09
N TYR A 64 3.36 -7.25 25.42
CA TYR A 64 2.98 -8.50 26.06
C TYR A 64 4.17 -9.30 26.59
N LYS A 65 5.41 -8.81 26.43
CA LYS A 65 6.66 -9.55 26.74
C LYS A 65 6.68 -10.93 26.07
N GLY A 66 6.09 -11.01 24.89
CA GLY A 66 5.78 -12.25 24.18
C GLY A 66 6.84 -12.64 23.15
N TRP A 67 8.12 -12.29 23.36
CA TRP A 67 9.16 -12.62 22.41
C TRP A 67 9.32 -14.14 22.28
N ASN A 68 9.21 -14.66 21.06
CA ASN A 68 9.31 -16.09 20.79
C ASN A 68 10.09 -16.35 19.50
N LYS A 69 11.07 -17.26 19.56
CA LYS A 69 11.92 -17.65 18.42
C LYS A 69 11.11 -18.07 17.19
N HIS A 70 9.96 -18.73 17.40
CA HIS A 70 9.08 -19.14 16.30
C HIS A 70 8.38 -17.95 15.62
N ILE A 71 8.11 -16.87 16.35
CA ILE A 71 7.52 -15.64 15.79
C ILE A 71 8.58 -14.91 14.98
N SER A 72 9.77 -14.73 15.55
CA SER A 72 10.91 -14.10 14.88
C SER A 72 11.31 -14.85 13.61
N LEU A 73 11.33 -16.19 13.64
CA LEU A 73 11.64 -17.01 12.46
C LEU A 73 10.59 -16.85 11.37
N ARG A 74 9.30 -16.88 11.72
CA ARG A 74 8.21 -16.70 10.74
C ARG A 74 8.28 -15.31 10.10
N TYR A 75 8.44 -14.27 10.92
CA TYR A 75 8.65 -12.91 10.43
C TYR A 75 9.86 -12.79 9.49
N PHE A 76 10.98 -13.40 9.86
CA PHE A 76 12.20 -13.39 9.05
C PHE A 76 12.00 -14.08 7.70
N VAL A 77 11.45 -15.30 7.70
CA VAL A 77 11.19 -16.07 6.47
C VAL A 77 10.24 -15.30 5.54
N LEU A 78 9.15 -14.73 6.08
CA LEU A 78 8.22 -13.96 5.26
C LEU A 78 8.81 -12.63 4.78
N SER A 79 9.69 -11.99 5.57
CA SER A 79 10.40 -10.77 5.16
C SER A 79 11.37 -11.04 4.02
N VAL A 80 12.14 -12.14 4.11
CA VAL A 80 13.03 -12.58 3.04
C VAL A 80 12.22 -12.90 1.79
N TRP A 81 11.09 -13.59 1.93
CA TRP A 81 10.23 -13.92 0.80
C TRP A 81 9.66 -12.67 0.13
N TRP A 82 9.13 -11.74 0.92
CA TRP A 82 8.66 -10.45 0.41
C TRP A 82 9.77 -9.69 -0.32
N PHE A 83 10.96 -9.62 0.28
CA PHE A 83 12.10 -8.90 -0.27
C PHE A 83 12.54 -9.50 -1.60
N VAL A 84 12.76 -10.81 -1.67
CA VAL A 84 13.18 -11.50 -2.90
C VAL A 84 12.13 -11.39 -4.00
N PHE A 85 10.84 -11.44 -3.64
CA PHE A 85 9.77 -11.39 -4.64
C PHE A 85 9.57 -10.00 -5.25
N THR A 86 9.74 -8.94 -4.45
CA THR A 86 9.36 -7.57 -4.84
C THR A 86 10.52 -6.60 -5.00
N GLN A 87 11.65 -6.84 -4.35
CA GLN A 87 12.81 -5.95 -4.36
C GLN A 87 13.93 -6.55 -5.21
N ALA A 88 14.65 -5.71 -5.95
CA ALA A 88 15.87 -6.13 -6.62
C ALA A 88 16.88 -6.56 -5.56
N ALA A 89 17.17 -7.86 -5.49
CA ALA A 89 18.21 -8.38 -4.61
C ALA A 89 19.59 -7.90 -5.10
N TRP A 90 20.56 -7.81 -4.18
CA TRP A 90 21.91 -7.27 -4.42
C TRP A 90 22.51 -7.72 -5.77
N PHE A 91 23.15 -6.75 -6.46
CA PHE A 91 23.87 -6.87 -7.74
C PHE A 91 23.01 -7.28 -8.95
N HIS A 92 22.50 -6.28 -9.69
CA HIS A 92 21.99 -6.41 -11.07
C HIS A 92 20.86 -7.44 -11.32
N THR A 93 20.32 -8.11 -10.30
CA THR A 93 19.21 -9.06 -10.45
C THR A 93 17.86 -8.35 -10.27
N ALA A 94 16.99 -8.48 -11.27
CA ALA A 94 15.60 -8.02 -11.17
C ALA A 94 14.82 -8.86 -10.13
N PRO A 95 13.80 -8.29 -9.45
CA PRO A 95 12.95 -9.05 -8.54
C PRO A 95 12.21 -10.18 -9.27
N ILE A 96 11.81 -11.24 -8.54
CA ILE A 96 11.10 -12.39 -9.14
C ILE A 96 9.88 -11.94 -9.96
N MET A 97 9.12 -10.95 -9.47
CA MET A 97 7.98 -10.39 -10.19
C MET A 97 8.36 -9.84 -11.57
N ASP A 98 9.42 -9.02 -11.65
CA ASP A 98 9.90 -8.46 -12.91
C ASP A 98 10.49 -9.56 -13.83
N LEU A 99 11.10 -10.60 -13.26
CA LEU A 99 11.58 -11.77 -14.01
C LEU A 99 10.42 -12.57 -14.61
N ILE A 100 9.33 -12.79 -13.88
CA ILE A 100 8.13 -13.46 -14.40
C ILE A 100 7.52 -12.62 -15.52
N PHE A 101 7.44 -11.30 -15.34
CA PHE A 101 6.93 -10.40 -16.35
C PHE A 101 7.73 -10.45 -17.65
N THR A 102 9.05 -10.31 -17.55
CA THR A 102 9.94 -10.35 -18.73
C THR A 102 9.97 -11.74 -19.38
N ALA A 103 9.97 -12.82 -18.58
CA ALA A 103 9.90 -14.19 -19.09
C ALA A 103 8.60 -14.52 -19.83
N THR A 104 7.51 -13.81 -19.53
CA THR A 104 6.21 -13.98 -20.20
C THR A 104 6.00 -13.00 -21.37
N GLY A 105 7.08 -12.36 -21.83
CA GLY A 105 7.07 -11.48 -23.01
C GLY A 105 6.84 -10.00 -22.70
N GLY A 106 6.93 -9.60 -21.43
CA GLY A 106 6.83 -8.21 -21.03
C GLY A 106 8.09 -7.41 -21.30
N LEU A 107 7.91 -6.14 -21.68
CA LEU A 107 8.99 -5.26 -22.10
C LEU A 107 8.77 -3.82 -21.65
N CYS A 108 9.84 -3.03 -21.65
CA CYS A 108 9.79 -1.59 -21.44
C CYS A 108 9.51 -0.90 -22.79
N GLY A 109 8.31 -0.35 -22.93
CA GLY A 109 7.86 0.37 -24.12
C GLY A 109 7.98 1.89 -24.00
N PHE A 110 8.14 2.56 -25.14
CA PHE A 110 8.29 4.00 -25.28
C PHE A 110 7.37 4.55 -26.38
N ASP A 111 6.08 4.19 -26.32
CA ASP A 111 5.08 4.57 -27.33
C ASP A 111 4.57 6.00 -27.12
N VAL A 112 5.47 6.99 -27.19
CA VAL A 112 5.19 8.39 -26.83
C VAL A 112 4.19 9.04 -27.78
N LEU A 113 4.34 8.82 -29.08
CA LEU A 113 3.56 9.47 -30.12
C LEU A 113 2.47 8.54 -30.68
N ASP A 114 1.30 9.09 -30.99
CA ASP A 114 0.26 8.41 -31.77
C ASP A 114 0.53 8.50 -33.29
N THR A 115 -0.34 7.89 -34.11
CA THR A 115 -0.20 7.90 -35.58
C THR A 115 -0.24 9.30 -36.20
N ASN A 116 -0.75 10.28 -35.47
CA ASN A 116 -0.89 11.67 -35.91
C ASN A 116 0.20 12.58 -35.34
N GLY A 117 1.16 12.04 -34.59
CA GLY A 117 2.23 12.80 -33.94
C GLY A 117 1.79 13.55 -32.66
N ASN A 118 0.62 13.25 -32.12
CA ASN A 118 0.19 13.78 -30.81
C ASN A 118 0.64 12.85 -29.68
N LEU A 119 0.51 13.31 -28.44
CA LEU A 119 0.79 12.49 -27.26
C LEU A 119 -0.16 11.30 -27.21
N ASN A 120 0.41 10.09 -27.24
CA ASN A 120 -0.36 8.86 -27.15
C ASN A 120 -1.09 8.79 -25.79
N GLN A 121 -2.42 8.68 -25.85
CA GLN A 121 -3.25 8.58 -24.64
C GLN A 121 -3.09 7.24 -23.90
N LYS A 122 -2.54 6.22 -24.56
CA LYS A 122 -2.23 4.91 -23.95
C LYS A 122 -0.87 4.88 -23.27
N PHE A 123 -0.02 5.87 -23.52
CA PHE A 123 1.29 5.99 -22.91
C PHE A 123 1.11 6.44 -21.45
N HIS A 124 1.20 5.52 -20.49
CA HIS A 124 0.81 5.71 -19.08
C HIS A 124 -0.68 5.97 -18.81
N ASP A 125 -1.08 5.78 -17.56
CA ASP A 125 -2.46 5.84 -17.07
C ASP A 125 -2.91 7.22 -16.58
N SER A 126 -2.00 8.17 -16.38
CA SER A 126 -2.35 9.54 -15.94
C SER A 126 -1.49 10.62 -16.58
N ASP A 127 -2.05 11.82 -16.74
CA ASP A 127 -1.34 12.99 -17.28
C ASP A 127 -0.08 13.32 -16.48
N VAL A 128 -0.15 13.25 -15.16
CA VAL A 128 0.99 13.51 -14.27
C VAL A 128 2.13 12.53 -14.54
N ARG A 129 1.82 11.25 -14.77
CA ARG A 129 2.84 10.23 -15.10
C ARG A 129 3.42 10.45 -16.48
N ARG A 130 2.58 10.79 -17.47
CA ARG A 130 3.02 11.15 -18.83
C ARG A 130 4.01 12.29 -18.83
N THR A 131 3.69 13.42 -18.20
CA THR A 131 4.57 14.59 -18.18
C THR A 131 5.91 14.28 -17.51
N LYS A 132 5.91 13.52 -16.41
CA LYS A 132 7.16 13.08 -15.74
C LYS A 132 7.99 12.13 -16.60
N SER A 133 7.35 11.26 -17.36
CA SER A 133 8.03 10.35 -18.28
C SER A 133 8.64 11.10 -19.46
N LEU A 134 7.93 12.07 -20.03
CA LEU A 134 8.45 12.93 -21.09
C LEU A 134 9.70 13.70 -20.66
N ASP A 135 9.72 14.24 -19.44
CA ASP A 135 10.87 14.95 -18.87
C ASP A 135 12.11 14.04 -18.73
N LYS A 136 11.91 12.79 -18.29
CA LYS A 136 12.99 11.79 -18.19
C LYS A 136 13.54 11.41 -19.57
N ILE A 137 12.65 11.11 -20.52
CA ILE A 137 13.01 10.79 -21.90
C ILE A 137 13.77 11.96 -22.52
N HIS A 138 13.28 13.19 -22.34
CA HIS A 138 13.95 14.42 -22.81
C HIS A 138 15.37 14.54 -22.26
N THR A 139 15.56 14.33 -20.96
CA THR A 139 16.87 14.38 -20.30
C THR A 139 17.83 13.32 -20.85
N LEU A 140 17.35 12.09 -21.06
CA LEU A 140 18.15 10.99 -21.60
C LEU A 140 18.55 11.22 -23.06
N LEU A 141 17.60 11.64 -23.91
CA LEU A 141 17.85 11.93 -25.31
C LEU A 141 18.81 13.12 -25.47
N LYS A 142 18.68 14.15 -24.63
CA LYS A 142 19.61 15.29 -24.62
C LYS A 142 21.02 14.83 -24.25
N LYS A 143 21.15 13.93 -23.27
CA LYS A 143 22.46 13.35 -22.92
C LYS A 143 23.02 12.53 -24.07
N PHE A 144 22.20 11.70 -24.72
CA PHE A 144 22.59 10.91 -25.88
C PHE A 144 23.08 11.80 -27.04
N GLN A 145 22.32 12.84 -27.40
CA GLN A 145 22.66 13.80 -28.44
C GLN A 145 24.03 14.46 -28.22
N LEU A 146 24.39 14.76 -26.97
CA LEU A 146 25.70 15.33 -26.62
C LEU A 146 26.87 14.34 -26.72
N THR A 147 26.57 13.04 -26.79
CA THR A 147 27.58 11.96 -26.75
C THR A 147 27.70 11.19 -28.06
N THR A 148 26.70 11.26 -28.94
CA THR A 148 26.74 10.58 -30.24
C THR A 148 27.65 11.34 -31.21
N GLU A 149 28.50 10.62 -31.92
CA GLU A 149 29.31 11.15 -33.04
C GLU A 149 28.57 11.00 -34.38
N ASP A 150 27.48 10.21 -34.42
CA ASP A 150 26.67 9.99 -35.61
C ASP A 150 25.72 11.18 -35.86
N GLU A 151 25.94 11.88 -36.98
CA GLU A 151 25.16 13.04 -37.42
C GLU A 151 23.69 12.71 -37.68
N PHE A 152 23.40 11.52 -38.22
CA PHE A 152 22.03 11.08 -38.49
C PHE A 152 21.27 10.83 -37.19
N LEU A 153 21.87 10.10 -36.24
CA LEU A 153 21.25 9.88 -34.92
C LEU A 153 21.13 11.17 -34.11
N SER A 154 22.08 12.11 -34.27
CA SER A 154 22.01 13.43 -33.66
C SER A 154 20.85 14.26 -34.21
N ASN A 155 20.61 14.20 -35.52
CA ASN A 155 19.47 14.85 -36.16
C ASN A 155 18.14 14.23 -35.69
N LEU A 156 18.06 12.90 -35.63
CA LEU A 156 16.87 12.20 -35.14
C LEU A 156 16.59 12.52 -33.66
N ALA A 157 17.64 12.65 -32.83
CA ALA A 157 17.53 13.13 -31.46
C ALA A 157 16.99 14.56 -31.39
N ASP A 158 17.44 15.48 -32.27
CA ASP A 158 16.92 16.86 -32.32
C ASP A 158 15.43 16.89 -32.64
N HIS A 159 15.00 16.11 -33.63
CA HIS A 159 13.58 15.96 -33.98
C HIS A 159 12.76 15.40 -32.81
N SER A 160 13.22 14.33 -32.15
CA SER A 160 12.55 13.79 -30.96
C SER A 160 12.47 14.81 -29.82
N LEU A 161 13.54 15.57 -29.55
CA LEU A 161 13.59 16.58 -28.49
C LEU A 161 12.63 17.75 -28.77
N LYS A 162 12.54 18.20 -30.03
CA LYS A 162 11.57 19.22 -30.47
C LYS A 162 10.13 18.73 -30.29
N SER A 163 9.83 17.51 -30.73
CA SER A 163 8.51 16.89 -30.55
C SER A 163 8.13 16.77 -29.08
N ILE A 164 9.02 16.27 -28.23
CA ILE A 164 8.77 16.13 -26.78
C ILE A 164 8.55 17.50 -26.11
N ARG A 165 9.33 18.53 -26.45
CA ARG A 165 9.10 19.90 -25.93
C ARG A 165 7.74 20.44 -26.33
N ARG A 166 7.31 20.21 -27.57
CA ARG A 166 5.98 20.59 -28.05
C ARG A 166 4.88 19.90 -27.24
N LEU A 167 5.02 18.60 -26.98
CA LEU A 167 4.06 17.84 -26.16
C LEU A 167 4.01 18.33 -24.70
N MET A 168 5.13 18.82 -24.16
CA MET A 168 5.19 19.42 -22.81
C MET A 168 4.69 20.87 -22.76
N GLY A 169 4.30 21.47 -23.88
CA GLY A 169 3.86 22.88 -23.95
C GLY A 169 4.99 23.90 -23.79
N LEU A 170 6.26 23.47 -23.85
CA LEU A 170 7.45 24.31 -23.71
C LEU A 170 7.88 24.89 -25.07
N ASN A 171 6.96 25.57 -25.76
CA ASN A 171 7.23 26.12 -27.08
C ASN A 171 8.05 27.42 -26.97
N ASN A 172 9.27 27.40 -27.51
CA ASN A 172 9.94 28.62 -27.98
C ASN A 172 9.49 28.80 -29.43
N GLY A 173 8.84 29.91 -29.75
CA GLY A 173 8.10 30.13 -30.99
C GLY A 173 8.91 30.15 -32.29
N ASP A 174 9.47 29.01 -32.68
CA ASP A 174 10.02 28.81 -34.03
C ASP A 174 8.98 28.07 -34.89
N GLY A 175 7.97 28.83 -35.31
CA GLY A 175 6.94 28.40 -36.25
C GLY A 175 7.38 28.63 -37.68
N ARG A 176 8.53 28.07 -38.09
CA ARG A 176 8.99 28.13 -39.48
C ARG A 176 9.46 26.78 -40.00
N ASP A 177 8.81 26.43 -41.11
CA ASP A 177 9.31 25.73 -42.28
C ASP A 177 9.13 24.19 -42.36
N GLY A 178 8.15 23.81 -43.20
CA GLY A 178 8.13 22.62 -44.06
C GLY A 178 8.33 21.24 -43.44
N GLU A 179 7.27 20.43 -43.37
CA GLU A 179 7.45 18.98 -43.40
C GLU A 179 7.87 18.52 -44.81
N PRO A 180 8.51 17.34 -45.01
CA PRO A 180 8.36 16.13 -44.17
C PRO A 180 9.73 15.38 -43.93
N PRO A 181 9.83 14.12 -43.40
CA PRO A 181 8.77 13.14 -43.15
C PRO A 181 9.03 12.17 -41.98
N VAL A 182 9.69 12.54 -40.87
CA VAL A 182 9.99 11.50 -39.85
C VAL A 182 8.67 11.08 -39.22
N SER A 183 8.25 9.87 -39.58
CA SER A 183 6.96 9.37 -39.16
C SER A 183 6.93 9.27 -37.64
N PRO A 184 5.78 9.50 -36.98
CA PRO A 184 5.65 9.30 -35.54
C PRO A 184 6.13 7.91 -35.08
N SER A 185 5.97 6.90 -35.94
CA SER A 185 6.52 5.55 -35.76
C SER A 185 8.05 5.52 -35.74
N GLU A 186 8.73 6.18 -36.67
CA GLU A 186 10.20 6.26 -36.69
C GLU A 186 10.74 6.96 -35.45
N LEU A 187 10.07 8.03 -34.98
CA LEU A 187 10.44 8.69 -33.74
C LEU A 187 10.26 7.76 -32.52
N ASN A 188 9.15 7.02 -32.43
CA ASN A 188 8.96 6.06 -31.34
C ASN A 188 10.02 4.95 -31.37
N ILE A 189 10.35 4.41 -32.55
CA ILE A 189 11.40 3.40 -32.73
C ILE A 189 12.76 3.95 -32.28
N PHE A 190 13.12 5.15 -32.73
CA PHE A 190 14.38 5.78 -32.33
C PHE A 190 14.47 6.01 -30.82
N ILE A 191 13.41 6.53 -30.19
CA ILE A 191 13.36 6.74 -28.75
C ILE A 191 13.54 5.40 -28.02
N HIS A 192 12.84 4.37 -28.48
CA HIS A 192 12.93 3.02 -27.94
C HIS A 192 14.35 2.47 -28.02
N ASP A 193 14.92 2.40 -29.22
CA ASP A 193 16.24 1.81 -29.47
C ASP A 193 17.35 2.57 -28.75
N THR A 194 17.28 3.91 -28.78
CA THR A 194 18.25 4.76 -28.10
C THR A 194 18.26 4.50 -26.60
N ILE A 195 17.10 4.48 -25.95
CA ILE A 195 17.03 4.28 -24.49
C ILE A 195 17.40 2.84 -24.11
N HIS A 196 17.02 1.84 -24.92
CA HIS A 196 17.47 0.45 -24.73
C HIS A 196 18.98 0.29 -24.88
N SER A 197 19.62 1.03 -25.80
CA SER A 197 21.08 1.00 -26.00
C SER A 197 21.86 1.50 -24.78
N LEU A 198 21.27 2.38 -23.95
CA LEU A 198 21.87 2.85 -22.70
C LEU A 198 21.93 1.77 -21.62
N GLY A 199 21.24 0.64 -21.83
CA GLY A 199 21.26 -0.54 -20.97
C GLY A 199 20.46 -0.39 -19.67
N GLY A 200 20.35 -1.50 -18.94
CA GLY A 200 19.82 -1.50 -17.57
C GLY A 200 18.30 -1.52 -17.42
N LEU A 201 17.52 -1.73 -18.49
CA LEU A 201 16.04 -1.73 -18.45
C LEU A 201 15.39 -3.06 -18.03
N GLY A 202 16.15 -3.98 -17.41
CA GLY A 202 15.68 -5.32 -17.04
C GLY A 202 14.73 -5.38 -15.84
N SER A 203 14.29 -4.24 -15.30
CA SER A 203 13.36 -4.16 -14.16
C SER A 203 12.33 -3.07 -14.36
N SER A 204 11.16 -3.22 -13.74
CA SER A 204 10.08 -2.23 -13.77
C SER A 204 10.51 -0.91 -13.14
N ALA A 205 11.39 -0.96 -12.12
CA ALA A 205 12.00 0.20 -11.51
C ALA A 205 12.90 0.95 -12.50
N ALA A 206 13.76 0.23 -13.21
CA ALA A 206 14.64 0.83 -14.21
C ALA A 206 13.87 1.40 -15.41
N CYS A 207 12.85 0.70 -15.90
CA CYS A 207 11.99 1.22 -16.96
C CYS A 207 11.30 2.53 -16.56
N ARG A 208 10.72 2.57 -15.36
CA ARG A 208 10.11 3.80 -14.82
C ARG A 208 11.14 4.91 -14.57
N ALA A 209 12.39 4.57 -14.21
CA ALA A 209 13.47 5.53 -14.08
C ALA A 209 13.87 6.13 -15.44
N ALA A 210 13.81 5.34 -16.52
CA ALA A 210 14.04 5.81 -17.88
C ALA A 210 12.83 6.55 -18.51
N GLY A 211 11.67 6.53 -17.83
CA GLY A 211 10.43 7.14 -18.34
C GLY A 211 9.62 6.24 -19.27
N GLY A 212 9.95 4.95 -19.34
CA GLY A 212 9.19 3.98 -20.13
C GLY A 212 7.97 3.44 -19.40
N GLN A 213 7.10 2.79 -20.17
CA GLN A 213 5.93 2.08 -19.68
C GLN A 213 6.19 0.56 -19.71
N TRP A 214 5.89 -0.11 -18.61
CA TRP A 214 6.00 -1.57 -18.50
C TRP A 214 4.76 -2.19 -19.14
N THR A 215 4.88 -2.82 -20.32
CA THR A 215 3.76 -3.31 -21.13
C THR A 215 3.95 -4.76 -21.60
N GLY A 216 2.84 -5.46 -21.85
CA GLY A 216 2.86 -6.82 -22.38
C GLY A 216 2.63 -7.88 -21.31
N GLY A 217 3.69 -8.60 -20.94
CA GLY A 217 3.72 -9.84 -20.18
C GLY A 217 2.90 -9.89 -18.88
N HIS A 218 2.93 -11.06 -18.26
CA HIS A 218 2.14 -11.36 -17.08
C HIS A 218 2.79 -10.78 -15.82
N ASP A 219 2.13 -9.80 -15.18
CA ASP A 219 2.60 -9.15 -13.95
C ASP A 219 1.88 -9.71 -12.71
N PRO A 220 2.49 -10.63 -11.93
CA PRO A 220 1.84 -11.16 -10.73
C PRO A 220 1.49 -10.03 -9.75
N SER A 221 0.25 -10.01 -9.25
CA SER A 221 -0.21 -8.90 -8.42
C SER A 221 0.57 -8.79 -7.11
N GLY A 222 1.48 -7.81 -7.05
CA GLY A 222 2.27 -7.50 -5.86
C GLY A 222 1.44 -7.08 -4.66
N HIS A 223 0.30 -6.42 -4.91
CA HIS A 223 -0.64 -6.02 -3.85
C HIS A 223 -1.33 -7.22 -3.21
N ILE A 224 -1.85 -8.15 -4.02
CA ILE A 224 -2.45 -9.40 -3.52
C ILE A 224 -1.39 -10.22 -2.76
N PHE A 225 -0.19 -10.34 -3.35
CA PHE A 225 0.93 -11.03 -2.72
C PHE A 225 1.25 -10.46 -1.34
N LEU A 226 1.52 -9.15 -1.24
CA LEU A 226 1.94 -8.51 0.00
C LEU A 226 0.82 -8.51 1.06
N ASN A 227 -0.41 -8.19 0.67
CA ASN A 227 -1.56 -8.23 1.59
C ASN A 227 -1.76 -9.64 2.15
N THR A 228 -1.60 -10.68 1.32
CA THR A 228 -1.67 -12.08 1.80
C THR A 228 -0.63 -12.35 2.89
N LEU A 229 0.64 -11.98 2.66
CA LEU A 229 1.70 -12.19 3.66
C LEU A 229 1.41 -11.44 4.97
N MET A 230 0.94 -10.19 4.89
CA MET A 230 0.63 -9.37 6.07
C MET A 230 -0.55 -9.92 6.87
N ILE A 231 -1.64 -10.29 6.18
CA ILE A 231 -2.83 -10.91 6.81
C ILE A 231 -2.46 -12.22 7.49
N MET A 232 -1.76 -13.11 6.78
CA MET A 232 -1.35 -14.41 7.32
C MET A 232 -0.41 -14.27 8.51
N LEU A 233 0.54 -13.32 8.46
CA LEU A 233 1.44 -13.04 9.57
C LEU A 233 0.66 -12.56 10.80
N LEU A 234 -0.17 -11.51 10.66
CA LEU A 234 -0.86 -10.91 11.79
C LEU A 234 -1.88 -11.86 12.41
N LEU A 235 -2.72 -12.53 11.61
CA LEU A 235 -3.64 -13.55 12.12
C LEU A 235 -2.86 -14.70 12.75
N GLY A 236 -1.81 -15.17 12.08
CA GLY A 236 -0.95 -16.23 12.57
C GLY A 236 -0.35 -16.00 13.97
N GLU A 237 -0.06 -14.75 14.30
CA GLU A 237 0.45 -14.36 15.63
C GLU A 237 -0.63 -13.85 16.59
N CYS A 238 -1.82 -13.50 16.09
CA CYS A 238 -2.94 -13.03 16.90
C CYS A 238 -3.34 -14.09 17.95
N ASP A 239 -3.36 -15.37 17.56
CA ASP A 239 -3.59 -16.50 18.48
C ASP A 239 -2.68 -16.45 19.73
N PHE A 240 -1.41 -16.08 19.54
CA PHE A 240 -0.47 -15.98 20.65
C PHE A 240 -0.74 -14.72 21.51
N PHE A 241 -1.00 -13.57 20.89
CA PHE A 241 -1.21 -12.31 21.61
C PHE A 241 -2.57 -12.23 22.31
N GLU A 242 -3.63 -12.79 21.73
CA GLU A 242 -4.98 -12.80 22.32
C GLU A 242 -5.01 -13.42 23.71
N ASN A 243 -4.34 -14.56 23.87
CA ASN A 243 -4.26 -15.27 25.15
C ASN A 243 -3.57 -14.44 26.24
N LEU A 244 -2.63 -13.58 25.85
CA LEU A 244 -1.92 -12.66 26.76
C LEU A 244 -2.70 -11.36 27.01
N ALA A 245 -3.47 -10.91 26.02
CA ALA A 245 -4.21 -9.65 26.03
C ALA A 245 -5.52 -9.75 26.81
N TRP A 246 -6.30 -10.82 26.63
CA TRP A 246 -7.67 -10.92 27.16
C TRP A 246 -7.80 -10.70 28.67
N PRO A 247 -6.93 -11.27 29.54
CA PRO A 247 -7.00 -11.01 30.98
C PRO A 247 -6.72 -9.54 31.34
N ARG A 248 -5.87 -8.86 30.56
CA ARG A 248 -5.52 -7.45 30.78
C ARG A 248 -6.66 -6.53 30.36
N ILE A 249 -7.22 -6.77 29.17
CA ILE A 249 -8.39 -6.05 28.62
C ILE A 249 -9.55 -6.11 29.62
N LYS A 250 -9.91 -7.31 30.09
CA LYS A 250 -11.04 -7.46 31.02
C LYS A 250 -10.84 -6.68 32.33
N ARG A 251 -9.63 -6.65 32.87
CA ARG A 251 -9.32 -5.93 34.12
C ARG A 251 -9.29 -4.41 33.93
N GLN A 252 -8.73 -3.94 32.83
CA GLN A 252 -8.53 -2.51 32.58
C GLN A 252 -9.77 -1.83 31.98
N GLY A 253 -10.59 -2.55 31.20
CA GLY A 253 -11.82 -2.03 30.60
C GLY A 253 -12.83 -1.51 31.64
N CYS A 254 -12.93 -2.15 32.81
CA CYS A 254 -13.76 -1.65 33.91
C CYS A 254 -13.32 -0.26 34.39
N LYS A 255 -12.03 0.07 34.33
CA LYS A 255 -11.54 1.41 34.71
C LYS A 255 -11.93 2.47 33.69
N LEU A 256 -11.80 2.15 32.39
CA LEU A 256 -12.17 3.07 31.32
C LEU A 256 -13.68 3.37 31.32
N SER A 257 -14.50 2.37 31.67
CA SER A 257 -15.95 2.55 31.84
C SER A 257 -16.30 3.60 32.90
N ASN A 258 -15.54 3.67 34.00
CA ASN A 258 -15.79 4.65 35.06
C ASN A 258 -15.48 6.08 34.59
N TYR A 259 -14.41 6.28 33.82
CA TYR A 259 -14.12 7.60 33.22
C TYR A 259 -15.19 8.01 32.19
N PHE A 260 -15.78 7.05 31.48
CA PHE A 260 -16.88 7.32 30.57
C PHE A 260 -18.15 7.76 31.32
N THR A 261 -18.46 7.13 32.46
CA THR A 261 -19.59 7.57 33.29
C THR A 261 -19.33 8.97 33.86
N ASP A 262 -18.11 9.28 34.29
CA ASP A 262 -17.75 10.61 34.80
C ASP A 262 -17.87 11.71 33.73
N LEU A 263 -17.55 11.39 32.47
CA LEU A 263 -17.71 12.31 31.33
C LEU A 263 -19.18 12.71 31.12
N LEU A 264 -20.10 11.76 31.33
CA LEU A 264 -21.54 11.97 31.20
C LEU A 264 -22.13 12.70 32.42
N ASP A 265 -21.43 12.70 33.56
CA ASP A 265 -21.92 13.27 34.82
C ASP A 265 -21.56 14.78 34.94
N ASN A 266 -22.24 15.60 34.14
CA ASN A 266 -22.02 17.05 34.06
C ASN A 266 -23.31 17.87 34.24
N SER A 267 -24.12 17.54 35.25
CA SER A 267 -25.39 18.22 35.53
C SER A 267 -25.20 19.71 35.92
N PRO A 268 -25.62 20.67 35.06
CA PRO A 268 -25.45 22.11 35.32
C PRO A 268 -26.30 22.61 36.50
N LEU A 269 -27.50 22.02 36.65
CA LEU A 269 -28.43 22.38 37.73
C LEU A 269 -27.89 22.02 39.11
N LEU A 270 -27.19 20.89 39.23
CA LEU A 270 -26.55 20.48 40.49
C LEU A 270 -25.45 21.47 40.92
N ASN A 271 -24.67 21.99 39.96
CA ASN A 271 -23.61 22.97 40.22
C ASN A 271 -24.18 24.28 40.79
N VAL A 272 -25.28 24.78 40.21
CA VAL A 272 -25.98 25.99 40.69
C VAL A 272 -26.59 25.76 42.08
N LEU A 273 -27.24 24.61 42.29
CA LEU A 273 -27.85 24.25 43.58
C LEU A 273 -26.82 24.20 44.72
N GLN A 274 -25.63 23.64 44.43
CA GLN A 274 -24.56 23.50 45.42
C GLN A 274 -23.86 24.84 45.73
N ARG A 275 -23.60 25.68 44.72
CA ARG A 275 -22.80 26.91 44.91
C ARG A 275 -23.62 28.15 45.27
N ARG A 276 -24.94 28.16 45.05
CA ARG A 276 -25.84 29.30 45.33
C ARG A 276 -25.26 30.67 44.86
N PRO A 277 -25.04 30.85 43.55
CA PRO A 277 -24.49 32.09 43.00
C PRO A 277 -25.38 33.30 43.32
N GLN A 278 -24.77 34.45 43.64
CA GLN A 278 -25.50 35.67 44.02
C GLN A 278 -25.70 36.66 42.87
N THR A 279 -24.88 36.60 41.82
CA THR A 279 -25.01 37.49 40.65
C THR A 279 -25.52 36.74 39.42
N THR A 280 -26.16 37.47 38.49
CA THR A 280 -26.58 36.94 37.18
C THR A 280 -25.41 36.43 36.34
N TYR A 281 -24.24 37.07 36.48
CA TYR A 281 -23.00 36.59 35.86
C TYR A 281 -22.58 35.23 36.42
N ASP A 282 -22.60 35.05 37.74
CA ASP A 282 -22.23 33.79 38.38
C ASP A 282 -23.21 32.66 38.01
N VAL A 283 -24.51 32.97 37.87
CA VAL A 283 -25.52 32.02 37.40
C VAL A 283 -25.21 31.58 35.96
N PHE A 284 -24.92 32.52 35.06
CA PHE A 284 -24.56 32.20 33.68
C PHE A 284 -23.26 31.37 33.60
N TRP A 285 -22.26 31.74 34.39
CA TRP A 285 -20.98 31.03 34.45
C TRP A 285 -21.14 29.58 34.91
N GLU A 286 -21.92 29.33 35.97
CA GLU A 286 -22.16 27.99 36.53
C GLU A 286 -23.08 27.12 35.65
N LEU A 287 -24.00 27.71 34.88
CA LEU A 287 -24.90 26.98 33.97
C LEU A 287 -24.25 26.61 32.64
N PHE A 288 -23.42 27.49 32.07
CA PHE A 288 -22.98 27.36 30.68
C PHE A 288 -21.46 27.23 30.55
N ALA A 289 -20.70 28.19 31.06
CA ALA A 289 -19.25 28.23 30.83
C ALA A 289 -18.50 27.10 31.56
N ARG A 290 -18.82 26.88 32.84
CA ARG A 290 -18.15 25.87 33.66
C ARG A 290 -18.43 24.42 33.24
N PRO A 291 -19.69 24.02 32.96
CA PRO A 291 -19.97 22.67 32.44
C PRO A 291 -19.31 22.42 31.08
N ALA A 292 -19.29 23.42 30.19
CA ALA A 292 -18.62 23.30 28.90
C ALA A 292 -17.11 23.11 29.04
N LEU A 293 -16.44 23.90 29.89
CA LEU A 293 -15.01 23.78 30.17
C LEU A 293 -14.67 22.45 30.86
N LYS A 294 -15.48 22.02 31.84
CA LYS A 294 -15.31 20.73 32.51
C LYS A 294 -15.49 19.57 31.53
N CYS A 295 -16.54 19.58 30.73
CA CYS A 295 -16.79 18.58 29.68
C CYS A 295 -15.63 18.52 28.68
N LEU A 296 -15.09 19.66 28.23
CA LEU A 296 -13.92 19.69 27.35
C LEU A 296 -12.69 19.07 28.02
N GLY A 297 -12.42 19.42 29.28
CA GLY A 297 -11.32 18.84 30.05
C GLY A 297 -11.47 17.33 30.24
N ASP A 298 -12.66 16.87 30.62
CA ASP A 298 -13.00 15.46 30.80
C ASP A 298 -12.91 14.70 29.46
N LEU A 299 -13.34 15.32 28.36
CA LEU A 299 -13.24 14.75 27.01
C LEU A 299 -11.77 14.58 26.59
N VAL A 300 -10.92 15.58 26.83
CA VAL A 300 -9.47 15.48 26.55
C VAL A 300 -8.85 14.38 27.40
N ASN A 301 -9.15 14.32 28.69
CA ASN A 301 -8.66 13.27 29.58
C ASN A 301 -9.12 11.88 29.15
N PHE A 302 -10.41 11.71 28.87
CA PHE A 302 -10.98 10.46 28.36
C PHE A 302 -10.34 10.06 27.03
N SER A 303 -10.10 11.02 26.14
CA SER A 303 -9.42 10.78 24.86
C SER A 303 -7.98 10.30 25.07
N LEU A 304 -7.19 10.98 25.91
CA LEU A 304 -5.82 10.59 26.23
C LEU A 304 -5.75 9.21 26.90
N LEU A 305 -6.66 8.93 27.84
CA LEU A 305 -6.79 7.63 28.49
C LEU A 305 -7.20 6.54 27.50
N SER A 306 -8.10 6.84 26.58
CA SER A 306 -8.52 5.91 25.52
C SER A 306 -7.39 5.61 24.56
N VAL A 307 -6.64 6.63 24.10
CA VAL A 307 -5.46 6.43 23.24
C VAL A 307 -4.41 5.61 23.98
N ARG A 308 -4.11 5.93 25.24
CA ARG A 308 -3.20 5.12 26.05
C ARG A 308 -3.70 3.69 26.18
N TYR A 309 -4.98 3.48 26.44
CA TYR A 309 -5.57 2.15 26.59
C TYR A 309 -5.45 1.32 25.31
N VAL A 310 -5.79 1.89 24.16
CA VAL A 310 -5.77 1.21 22.85
C VAL A 310 -4.35 1.03 22.32
N VAL A 311 -3.57 2.12 22.27
CA VAL A 311 -2.25 2.13 21.63
C VAL A 311 -1.21 1.51 22.56
N TRP A 312 -1.20 1.89 23.84
CA TRP A 312 -0.14 1.49 24.76
C TRP A 312 -0.50 0.25 25.55
N GLU A 313 -1.68 0.17 26.17
CA GLU A 313 -2.00 -0.94 27.09
C GLU A 313 -2.42 -2.20 26.36
N ASN A 314 -3.20 -2.06 25.29
CA ASN A 314 -3.81 -3.18 24.55
C ASN A 314 -3.60 -3.07 23.04
N PRO A 315 -2.34 -3.15 22.56
CA PRO A 315 -2.02 -2.99 21.14
C PRO A 315 -2.62 -4.06 20.22
N VAL A 316 -3.22 -5.12 20.76
CA VAL A 316 -3.99 -6.10 19.97
C VAL A 316 -5.14 -5.44 19.19
N PHE A 317 -5.71 -4.33 19.68
CA PHE A 317 -6.70 -3.56 18.92
C PHE A 317 -6.11 -2.98 17.63
N LEU A 318 -4.87 -2.48 17.68
CA LEU A 318 -4.15 -2.04 16.48
C LEU A 318 -3.90 -3.22 15.55
N LEU A 319 -3.53 -4.39 16.07
CA LEU A 319 -3.35 -5.61 15.27
C LEU A 319 -4.62 -5.93 14.47
N PHE A 320 -5.79 -5.96 15.11
CA PHE A 320 -7.06 -6.20 14.41
C PHE A 320 -7.40 -5.09 13.40
N ALA A 321 -7.16 -3.82 13.75
CA ALA A 321 -7.38 -2.71 12.83
C ALA A 321 -6.52 -2.83 11.57
N PHE A 322 -5.27 -3.26 11.70
CA PHE A 322 -4.38 -3.49 10.57
C PHE A 322 -4.74 -4.74 9.76
N VAL A 323 -5.17 -5.83 10.40
CA VAL A 323 -5.73 -6.99 9.68
C VAL A 323 -6.92 -6.56 8.82
N PHE A 324 -7.83 -5.75 9.38
CA PHE A 324 -8.98 -5.22 8.65
C PHE A 324 -8.53 -4.31 7.48
N LEU A 325 -7.56 -3.42 7.71
CA LEU A 325 -7.02 -2.55 6.67
C LEU A 325 -6.40 -3.34 5.51
N TRP A 326 -5.64 -4.39 5.80
CA TRP A 326 -5.04 -5.25 4.76
C TRP A 326 -6.09 -6.09 4.03
N TRP A 327 -7.10 -6.58 4.75
CA TRP A 327 -8.22 -7.28 4.15
C TRP A 327 -9.02 -6.37 3.22
N TYR A 328 -9.30 -5.14 3.64
CA TYR A 328 -9.96 -4.13 2.81
C TYR A 328 -9.12 -3.76 1.58
N SER A 329 -7.81 -3.54 1.76
CA SER A 329 -6.88 -3.28 0.65
C SER A 329 -6.84 -4.44 -0.35
N PHE A 330 -6.85 -5.69 0.15
CA PHE A 330 -6.95 -6.89 -0.68
C PHE A 330 -8.26 -6.88 -1.48
N LEU A 331 -9.40 -6.68 -0.82
CA LEU A 331 -10.71 -6.65 -1.46
C LEU A 331 -10.79 -5.56 -2.54
N MET A 332 -10.31 -4.35 -2.24
CA MET A 332 -10.27 -3.27 -3.23
C MET A 332 -9.35 -3.58 -4.40
N THR A 333 -8.24 -4.27 -4.15
CA THR A 333 -7.36 -4.77 -5.23
C THR A 333 -8.11 -5.71 -6.15
N THR A 334 -8.91 -6.63 -5.60
CA THR A 334 -9.68 -7.60 -6.42
C THR A 334 -10.78 -6.97 -7.25
N LEU A 335 -11.36 -5.86 -6.79
CA LEU A 335 -12.48 -5.18 -7.45
C LEU A 335 -12.03 -4.21 -8.55
N VAL A 336 -10.92 -3.51 -8.35
CA VAL A 336 -10.54 -2.33 -9.16
C VAL A 336 -9.34 -2.60 -10.06
N PHE A 337 -8.47 -3.53 -9.69
CA PHE A 337 -7.14 -3.67 -10.30
C PHE A 337 -6.87 -5.10 -10.77
N HIS A 338 -5.99 -5.20 -11.75
CA HIS A 338 -5.42 -6.44 -12.25
C HIS A 338 -6.43 -7.41 -12.86
N THR A 339 -5.93 -8.30 -13.71
CA THR A 339 -6.73 -9.39 -14.24
C THR A 339 -6.81 -10.54 -13.23
N LEU A 340 -7.82 -11.42 -13.36
CA LEU A 340 -7.95 -12.60 -12.49
C LEU A 340 -6.67 -13.46 -12.49
N SER A 341 -5.99 -13.60 -13.63
CA SER A 341 -4.73 -14.36 -13.73
C SER A 341 -3.61 -13.71 -12.91
N GLU A 342 -3.45 -12.39 -12.98
CA GLU A 342 -2.47 -11.64 -12.20
C GLU A 342 -2.76 -11.73 -10.69
N GLN A 343 -4.03 -11.66 -10.30
CA GLN A 343 -4.45 -11.83 -8.91
C GLN A 343 -4.19 -13.26 -8.40
N LEU A 344 -4.55 -14.29 -9.18
CA LEU A 344 -4.31 -15.69 -8.82
C LEU A 344 -2.82 -16.00 -8.69
N SER A 345 -2.00 -15.55 -9.64
CA SER A 345 -0.54 -15.77 -9.58
C SER A 345 0.11 -15.07 -8.38
N GLY A 346 -0.32 -13.84 -8.04
CA GLY A 346 0.13 -13.15 -6.83
C GLY A 346 -0.25 -13.90 -5.55
N LEU A 347 -1.48 -14.42 -5.48
CA LEU A 347 -1.95 -15.24 -4.36
C LEU A 347 -1.15 -16.55 -4.25
N LEU A 348 -0.96 -17.26 -5.35
CA LEU A 348 -0.19 -18.51 -5.40
C LEU A 348 1.25 -18.27 -4.93
N CYS A 349 1.92 -17.23 -5.43
CA CYS A 349 3.28 -16.88 -5.00
C CYS A 349 3.36 -16.60 -3.49
N ALA A 350 2.35 -15.95 -2.91
CA ALA A 350 2.33 -15.75 -1.45
C ALA A 350 2.24 -17.11 -0.73
N TYR A 351 1.31 -17.98 -1.16
CA TYR A 351 1.01 -19.26 -0.52
C TYR A 351 2.14 -20.29 -0.60
N VAL A 352 3.03 -20.22 -1.60
CA VAL A 352 4.19 -21.12 -1.71
C VAL A 352 5.00 -21.15 -0.41
N VAL A 353 5.25 -19.98 0.18
CA VAL A 353 6.02 -19.86 1.43
C VAL A 353 5.10 -19.77 2.64
N SER A 354 4.15 -18.84 2.65
CA SER A 354 3.31 -18.60 3.83
C SER A 354 2.38 -19.78 4.13
N GLY A 355 1.76 -20.36 3.09
CA GLY A 355 0.88 -21.52 3.22
C GLY A 355 1.61 -22.71 3.83
N GLY A 356 2.78 -23.07 3.28
CA GLY A 356 3.63 -24.13 3.82
C GLY A 356 4.02 -23.88 5.28
N LEU A 357 4.44 -22.66 5.62
CA LEU A 357 4.85 -22.27 6.97
C LEU A 357 3.71 -22.44 7.99
N TYR A 358 2.50 -22.00 7.67
CA TYR A 358 1.34 -22.09 8.56
C TYR A 358 0.74 -23.50 8.63
N LEU A 359 0.74 -24.26 7.52
CA LEU A 359 0.35 -25.67 7.51
C LEU A 359 1.27 -26.52 8.40
N LEU A 360 2.59 -26.33 8.30
CA LEU A 360 3.57 -27.00 9.17
C LEU A 360 3.35 -26.64 10.63
N THR A 361 3.02 -25.38 10.92
CA THR A 361 2.74 -24.92 12.28
C THR A 361 1.49 -25.59 12.85
N ILE A 362 0.42 -25.71 12.06
CA ILE A 362 -0.80 -26.44 12.46
C ILE A 362 -0.49 -27.92 12.73
N LYS A 363 0.24 -28.58 11.83
CA LYS A 363 0.63 -29.99 11.96
C LYS A 363 1.46 -30.24 13.23
N ASN A 364 2.46 -29.39 13.49
CA ASN A 364 3.31 -29.50 14.67
C ASN A 364 2.55 -29.21 15.98
N SER A 365 1.56 -28.33 15.95
CA SER A 365 0.67 -28.07 17.08
C SER A 365 -0.36 -29.19 17.31
N ALA A 366 -0.72 -29.97 16.29
CA ALA A 366 -1.54 -31.17 16.45
C ALA A 366 -0.71 -32.32 17.06
N LYS A 367 0.53 -32.52 16.59
CA LYS A 367 1.43 -33.56 17.10
C LYS A 367 1.75 -33.38 18.59
N ARG A 368 2.01 -32.15 19.04
CA ARG A 368 2.24 -31.80 20.46
C ARG A 368 1.01 -31.96 21.37
N ARG A 369 -0.17 -32.26 20.83
CA ARG A 369 -1.39 -32.53 21.62
C ARG A 369 -1.69 -34.03 21.77
N LEU A 370 -1.02 -34.87 20.99
CA LEU A 370 -1.18 -36.33 21.00
C LEU A 370 -0.09 -37.04 21.82
N VAL A 371 1.00 -36.33 22.10
CA VAL A 371 2.05 -36.67 23.07
C VAL A 371 1.76 -35.88 24.33
#